data_AF-A0A7J6T1R9-F1
#
_entry.id   AF-A0A7J6T1R9-F1
#
_cell.length_a   1.000
_cell.length_b   1.000
_cell.length_c   1.000
_cell.angle_alpha   90.00
_cell.angle_beta   90.00
_cell.angle_gamma   90.00
#
_symmetry.space_group_name_H-M   'P 1'
#
loop_
_entity.id
_entity.type
_entity.pdbx_description
1 polymer ?
#
loop_
_entity_poly.entity_id
_entity_poly.type
_entity_poly.pdbx_seq_one_letter_code
_entity_poly.pdbx_strand_id
1 'polypeptide(L)' 'GVAGLSNYTDIDSLEQWESMPETERDERVQMSRDKLNSSGAHYVIDSIKDLPVVVEDINTRMRNGEKP' A
#
# COMPACT_ATOMS: atom_id res chain seq x y z
N GLY A 1 2.13 3.39 3.81
CA GLY A 1 1.98 1.94 4.03
C GLY A 1 2.03 1.22 2.69
N VAL A 2 2.34 -0.08 2.70
CA VAL A 2 2.23 -0.93 1.51
C VAL A 2 0.99 -1.80 1.69
N ALA A 3 0.01 -1.68 0.82
CA ALA A 3 -1.29 -2.36 0.93
C ALA A 3 -1.24 -3.81 0.43
N GLY A 4 -0.50 -4.07 -0.65
CA GLY A 4 -0.35 -5.41 -1.21
C GLY A 4 0.50 -6.30 -0.30
N LEU A 5 0.02 -7.53 -0.08
CA LEU A 5 0.63 -8.52 0.81
C LEU A 5 0.96 -7.98 2.23
N SER A 6 0.24 -6.94 2.70
CA SER A 6 0.38 -6.46 4.08
C SER A 6 -0.30 -7.42 5.07
N ASN A 7 0.05 -7.29 6.35
CA ASN A 7 -0.65 -7.93 7.47
C ASN A 7 -2.19 -7.75 7.46
N TYR A 8 -2.71 -6.71 6.79
CA TYR A 8 -4.15 -6.49 6.68
C TYR A 8 -4.85 -7.30 5.58
N THR A 9 -4.09 -7.96 4.70
CA THR A 9 -4.62 -8.86 3.66
C THR A 9 -4.93 -10.27 4.17
N ASP A 10 -4.54 -10.58 5.41
CA ASP A 10 -4.84 -11.83 6.12
C ASP A 10 -4.44 -13.09 5.32
N ILE A 11 -3.18 -13.11 4.90
CA ILE A 11 -2.55 -14.22 4.21
C ILE A 11 -1.30 -14.66 4.98
N ASP A 12 -1.04 -15.96 4.96
CA ASP A 12 0.10 -16.57 5.64
C ASP A 12 1.23 -16.95 4.66
N SER A 13 0.95 -17.00 3.36
CA SER A 13 1.95 -17.35 2.34
C SER A 13 1.67 -16.75 0.96
N LEU A 14 2.72 -16.69 0.14
CA LEU A 14 2.59 -16.26 -1.26
C LEU A 14 1.81 -17.29 -2.10
N GLU A 15 1.96 -18.58 -1.81
CA GLU A 15 1.21 -19.64 -2.49
C GLU A 15 -0.30 -19.51 -2.25
N GLN A 16 -0.70 -19.19 -1.00
CA GLN A 16 -2.10 -18.88 -0.69
C GLN A 16 -2.58 -17.72 -1.55
N TRP A 17 -1.84 -16.61 -1.57
CA TRP A 17 -2.19 -15.44 -2.39
C TRP A 17 -2.32 -15.77 -3.87
N GLU A 18 -1.37 -16.52 -4.44
CA GLU A 18 -1.37 -16.87 -5.86
C GLU A 18 -2.51 -17.82 -6.25
N SER A 19 -2.97 -18.66 -5.31
CA SER A 19 -4.11 -19.56 -5.51
C SER A 19 -5.48 -18.88 -5.47
N MET A 20 -5.56 -17.63 -4.98
CA MET A 20 -6.81 -16.92 -4.78
C MET A 20 -7.34 -16.29 -6.08
N PRO A 21 -8.67 -16.17 -6.23
CA PRO A 21 -9.27 -15.38 -7.28
C PRO A 21 -8.78 -13.93 -7.25
N GLU A 22 -8.62 -13.32 -8.42
CA GLU A 22 -8.25 -11.90 -8.55
C GLU A 22 -9.21 -10.98 -7.80
N THR A 23 -10.52 -11.23 -7.88
CA THR A 23 -11.53 -10.44 -7.17
C THR A 23 -11.35 -10.46 -5.65
N GLU A 24 -11.01 -11.62 -5.07
CA GLU A 24 -10.77 -11.73 -3.62
C GLU A 24 -9.47 -11.02 -3.21
N ARG A 25 -8.43 -11.12 -4.04
CA ARG A 25 -7.19 -10.38 -3.83
C ARG A 25 -7.44 -8.87 -3.84
N ASP A 26 -8.20 -8.37 -4.81
CA ASP A 26 -8.53 -6.95 -4.94
C ASP A 26 -9.32 -6.43 -3.74
N GLU A 27 -10.32 -7.20 -3.28
CA GLU A 27 -11.09 -6.87 -2.07
C GLU A 27 -10.18 -6.75 -0.84
N ARG A 28 -9.25 -7.70 -0.66
CA ARG A 28 -8.30 -7.69 0.46
C ARG A 28 -7.29 -6.55 0.36
N VAL A 29 -6.77 -6.24 -0.83
CA VAL A 29 -5.91 -5.06 -1.04
C VAL A 29 -6.67 -3.79 -0.70
N GLN A 30 -7.93 -3.67 -1.12
CA GLN A 30 -8.75 -2.50 -0.84
C GLN A 30 -8.99 -2.34 0.67
N MET A 31 -9.33 -3.41 1.38
CA MET A 31 -9.46 -3.39 2.84
C MET A 31 -8.16 -2.98 3.53
N SER A 32 -7.01 -3.49 3.06
CA SER A 32 -5.68 -3.12 3.55
C SER A 32 -5.40 -1.63 3.36
N ARG A 33 -5.72 -1.12 2.17
CA ARG A 33 -5.58 0.31 1.82
C ARG A 33 -6.43 1.19 2.73
N ASP A 34 -7.69 0.82 2.96
CA ASP A 34 -8.60 1.60 3.80
C ASP A 34 -8.12 1.68 5.26
N LYS A 35 -7.60 0.57 5.80
CA LYS A 35 -7.00 0.53 7.15
C LYS A 35 -5.77 1.42 7.24
N LEU A 36 -4.87 1.34 6.26
CA LEU A 36 -3.65 2.16 6.23
C LEU A 36 -3.98 3.65 6.13
N ASN A 37 -4.90 4.03 5.25
CA ASN A 37 -5.38 5.41 5.14
C ASN A 37 -5.98 5.91 6.45
N SER A 38 -6.86 5.11 7.08
CA SER A 38 -7.50 5.46 8.34
C SER A 38 -6.52 5.59 9.50
N SER A 39 -5.35 4.95 9.43
CA SER A 39 -4.28 5.06 10.41
C SER A 39 -3.39 6.31 10.28
N GLY A 40 -3.65 7.16 9.29
CA GLY A 40 -2.87 8.37 9.04
C GLY A 40 -1.62 8.15 8.18
N ALA A 41 -1.61 7.10 7.35
CA ALA A 41 -0.53 6.92 6.37
C ALA A 41 -0.55 8.06 5.34
N HIS A 42 0.53 8.86 5.28
CA HIS A 42 0.66 9.96 4.32
C HIS A 42 0.64 9.47 2.85
N TYR A 43 1.06 8.23 2.61
CA TYR A 43 0.99 7.55 1.31
C TYR A 43 0.62 6.09 1.52
N VAL A 44 -0.17 5.54 0.60
CA VAL A 44 -0.45 4.10 0.51
C VAL A 44 -0.19 3.64 -0.92
N ILE A 45 0.66 2.63 -1.07
CA ILE A 45 1.04 2.03 -2.36
C ILE A 45 0.76 0.53 -2.32
N ASP A 46 0.57 -0.09 -3.48
CA ASP A 46 0.23 -1.51 -3.53
C ASP A 46 1.47 -2.39 -3.50
N SER A 47 2.56 -1.94 -4.09
CA SER A 47 3.83 -2.65 -4.09
C SER A 47 4.98 -1.77 -3.63
N ILE A 48 6.00 -2.38 -3.04
CA ILE A 48 7.26 -1.67 -2.76
C ILE A 48 7.96 -1.17 -4.03
N LYS A 49 7.60 -1.72 -5.19
CA LYS A 49 8.06 -1.24 -6.50
C LYS A 49 7.66 0.21 -6.78
N ASP A 50 6.59 0.69 -6.14
CA ASP A 50 6.07 2.05 -6.33
C ASP A 50 6.76 3.07 -5.40
N LEU A 51 7.62 2.61 -4.49
CA LEU A 51 8.32 3.47 -3.53
C LEU A 51 9.18 4.57 -4.18
N PRO A 52 9.90 4.34 -5.30
CA PRO A 52 10.67 5.41 -5.95
C PRO A 52 9.82 6.62 -6.32
N VAL A 53 8.61 6.40 -6.85
CA VAL A 53 7.68 7.48 -7.23
C VAL A 53 7.23 8.28 -6.00
N VAL A 54 6.94 7.60 -4.89
CA VAL A 54 6.57 8.25 -3.63
C VAL A 54 7.70 9.12 -3.08
N VAL A 55 8.95 8.64 -3.17
CA VAL A 55 10.12 9.40 -2.71
C VAL A 55 10.33 10.66 -3.56
N GLU A 56 10.15 10.57 -4.87
CA GLU A 56 10.23 11.73 -5.76
C GLU A 56 9.15 12.79 -5.45
N ASP A 57 7.92 12.34 -5.18
CA ASP A 57 6.83 13.23 -4.79
C ASP A 57 7.10 13.91 -3.45
N ILE A 58 7.55 13.17 -2.43
CA ILE A 58 7.94 13.73 -1.12
C ILE A 58 9.03 14.78 -1.30
N ASN A 59 10.09 14.48 -2.07
CA ASN A 59 11.17 15.43 -2.32
C ASN A 59 10.66 16.72 -3.00
N THR A 60 9.70 16.60 -3.91
CA THR A 60 9.09 17.74 -4.59
C THR A 60 8.28 18.59 -3.60
N ARG A 61 7.43 17.97 -2.79
CA ARG A 61 6.63 18.64 -1.76
C ARG A 61 7.50 19.35 -0.71
N MET A 62 8.57 18.69 -0.25
CA MET A 62 9.54 19.28 0.68
C MET A 62 10.24 20.50 0.08
N ARG A 63 10.62 20.46 -1.20
CA ARG A 63 11.21 21.63 -1.90
C ARG A 63 10.24 22.81 -1.99
N ASN A 64 8.94 22.53 -2.02
CA ASN A 64 7.88 23.54 -2.03
C ASN A 64 7.49 24.04 -0.62
N GLY A 65 8.14 23.53 0.43
CA GLY A 65 7.91 23.95 1.81
C GLY A 65 6.75 23.24 2.52
N GLU A 66 6.17 22.20 1.92
CA GLU A 66 5.17 21.37 2.59
C GLU A 66 5.81 20.52 3.69
N LYS A 67 5.04 20.27 4.76
CA LYS A 67 5.42 19.41 5.88
C LYS A 67 4.43 18.23 5.96
N PRO A 68 4.87 17.07 6.49
CA PRO A 68 4.02 15.89 6.67
C PRO A 68 2.72 16.20 7.41
#